data_AF-A0A150NNP7-F1
#
_entry.id   AF-A0A150NNP7-F1
#
_cell.length_a   1.000
_cell.length_b   1.000
_cell.length_c   1.000
_cell.angle_alpha   90.00
_cell.angle_beta   90.00
_cell.angle_gamma   90.00
#
_symmetry.space_group_name_H-M   'P 1'
#
loop_
_entity.id
_entity.type
_entity.pdbx_description
1 polymer ?
#
loop_
_entity_poly.entity_id
_entity_poly.type
_entity_poly.pdbx_seq_one_letter_code
_entity_poly.pdbx_strand_id
1 'polypeptide(L)'
;MFTKLKQTFIGRPLKSLTEGEGGLLGKMQALAMLSSDALSSIAYGPEQVVLVLASLSPLAIWWSLPIGLFVLLLLASLTVSYRQIIHAYPQGGGAYMVTRENLSPELGLIAGGSLLVDYMLTVAVSVSSGADAITAALPALHPYNLHISIFSSLLAYALEFTGLKRICQFTDDSCLSLYHQYCLSLALRNLSTNDRVSQLSGNFTYWACCSEPVYSSHSKSLYQRLCLSDRS
;
A
#
# COMPACT_ATOMS: atom_id res chain seq x y z
N MET A 1 17.81 -28.95 17.14
CA MET A 1 16.95 -27.85 17.65
C MET A 1 17.11 -26.56 16.84
N PHE A 2 18.33 -26.10 16.56
CA PHE A 2 18.58 -24.89 15.75
C PHE A 2 17.88 -24.89 14.38
N THR A 3 17.75 -26.04 13.70
CA THR A 3 17.11 -26.13 12.38
C THR A 3 15.61 -25.87 12.40
N LYS A 4 14.91 -26.22 13.49
CA LYS A 4 13.47 -25.92 13.66
C LYS A 4 13.26 -24.44 13.94
N LEU A 5 14.10 -23.83 14.80
CA LEU A 5 14.08 -22.38 15.02
C LEU A 5 14.38 -21.62 13.71
N LYS A 6 15.37 -22.11 12.95
CA LYS A 6 15.72 -21.58 11.62
C LYS A 6 14.54 -21.73 10.65
N GLN A 7 13.84 -22.85 10.60
CA GLN A 7 12.66 -23.03 9.73
C GLN A 7 11.45 -22.19 10.15
N THR A 8 11.27 -21.93 11.45
CA THR A 8 10.19 -21.05 11.93
C THR A 8 10.49 -19.57 11.64
N PHE A 9 11.77 -19.17 11.69
CA PHE A 9 12.22 -17.78 11.56
C PHE A 9 12.65 -17.38 10.14
N ILE A 10 13.15 -18.30 9.31
CA ILE A 10 13.65 -18.06 7.94
C ILE A 10 12.70 -18.63 6.86
N GLY A 11 11.66 -19.36 7.27
CA GLY A 11 10.74 -20.01 6.35
C GLY A 11 11.40 -21.16 5.59
N ARG A 12 10.60 -21.89 4.79
CA ARG A 12 11.15 -22.93 3.91
C ARG A 12 11.96 -22.26 2.79
N PRO A 13 13.18 -22.74 2.49
CA PRO A 13 13.95 -22.21 1.38
C PRO A 13 13.11 -22.28 0.11
N LEU A 14 13.08 -21.19 -0.64
CA LEU A 14 12.49 -21.14 -1.98
C LEU A 14 13.20 -22.22 -2.80
N LYS A 15 12.47 -23.29 -3.13
CA LYS A 15 12.95 -24.32 -4.06
C LYS A 15 13.37 -23.59 -5.33
N SER A 16 14.59 -23.92 -5.77
CA SER A 16 15.24 -23.41 -6.96
C SER A 16 14.29 -23.37 -8.17
N LEU A 17 14.52 -22.35 -8.98
CA LEU A 17 13.87 -21.93 -10.22
C LEU A 17 13.84 -22.99 -11.35
N THR A 18 13.48 -24.25 -11.07
CA THR A 18 13.63 -25.34 -12.05
C THR A 18 12.39 -26.23 -12.27
N GLU A 19 11.23 -25.91 -11.68
CA GLU A 19 10.00 -26.61 -12.06
C GLU A 19 8.84 -25.62 -12.25
N GLY A 20 8.13 -25.79 -13.36
CA GLY A 20 7.22 -24.82 -13.99
C GLY A 20 6.15 -24.20 -13.10
N GLU A 21 5.77 -22.98 -13.49
CA GLU A 21 4.51 -22.28 -13.16
C GLU A 21 4.20 -21.96 -11.67
N GLY A 22 5.05 -22.31 -10.70
CA GLY A 22 4.71 -22.22 -9.26
C GLY A 22 5.49 -21.23 -8.38
N GLY A 23 6.35 -20.38 -8.95
CA GLY A 23 7.22 -19.44 -8.20
C GLY A 23 6.74 -17.99 -8.14
N LEU A 24 5.67 -17.66 -8.88
CA LEU A 24 5.15 -16.30 -8.99
C LEU A 24 4.13 -16.03 -7.88
N LEU A 25 4.21 -14.84 -7.29
CA LEU A 25 3.20 -14.34 -6.37
C LEU A 25 1.83 -14.36 -7.07
N GLY A 26 0.81 -14.85 -6.36
CA GLY A 26 -0.56 -14.78 -6.88
C GLY A 26 -0.94 -13.33 -7.14
N LYS A 27 -1.80 -13.07 -8.14
CA LYS A 27 -2.23 -11.70 -8.50
C LYS A 27 -2.73 -10.90 -7.29
N MET A 28 -3.43 -11.57 -6.36
CA MET A 28 -3.92 -10.95 -5.12
C MET A 28 -2.78 -10.51 -4.20
N GLN A 29 -1.82 -11.40 -3.95
CA GLN A 29 -0.65 -11.14 -3.11
C GLN A 29 0.22 -10.00 -3.68
N ALA A 30 0.42 -9.99 -5.00
CA ALA A 30 1.15 -8.93 -5.67
C ALA A 30 0.42 -7.58 -5.58
N LEU A 31 -0.91 -7.59 -5.74
CA LEU A 31 -1.73 -6.40 -5.66
C LEU A 31 -1.78 -5.82 -4.24
N ALA A 32 -1.87 -6.68 -3.21
CA ALA A 32 -1.88 -6.22 -1.82
C ALA A 32 -0.55 -5.60 -1.38
N MET A 33 0.57 -6.11 -1.91
CA MET A 33 1.87 -5.50 -1.64
C MET A 33 1.98 -4.12 -2.28
N LEU A 34 1.52 -3.98 -3.53
CA LEU A 34 1.48 -2.69 -4.22
C LEU A 34 0.50 -1.70 -3.56
N SER A 35 -0.66 -2.19 -3.12
CA SER A 35 -1.68 -1.35 -2.47
C SER A 35 -1.26 -0.89 -1.08
N SER A 36 -0.46 -1.68 -0.35
CA SER A 36 0.09 -1.31 0.95
C SER A 36 0.96 -0.05 0.86
N ASP A 37 1.84 0.05 -0.14
CA ASP A 37 2.70 1.23 -0.34
C ASP A 37 1.87 2.48 -0.68
N ALA A 38 0.85 2.32 -1.52
CA ALA A 38 -0.09 3.40 -1.85
C ALA A 38 -0.91 3.83 -0.62
N LEU A 39 -1.39 2.87 0.18
CA LEU A 39 -2.18 3.13 1.38
C LEU A 39 -1.34 3.85 2.46
N SER A 40 -0.09 3.44 2.64
CA SER A 40 0.87 4.12 3.53
C SER A 40 1.02 5.60 3.13
N SER A 41 1.16 5.87 1.83
CA SER A 41 1.29 7.23 1.30
C SER A 41 0.07 8.13 1.55
N ILE A 42 -1.12 7.56 1.58
CA ILE A 42 -2.36 8.29 1.92
C ILE A 42 -2.44 8.61 3.42
N ALA A 43 -1.78 7.82 4.27
CA ALA A 43 -1.79 8.04 5.72
C ALA A 43 -0.98 9.27 6.14
N TYR A 44 0.18 9.52 5.52
CA TYR A 44 1.06 10.65 5.88
C TYR A 44 1.00 11.83 4.89
N GLY A 45 0.67 11.60 3.62
CA GLY A 45 0.76 12.62 2.56
C GLY A 45 -0.14 13.85 2.78
N PRO A 46 -1.46 13.68 3.00
CA PRO A 46 -2.39 14.80 3.16
C PRO A 46 -2.07 15.69 4.37
N GLU A 47 -1.65 15.08 5.49
CA GLU A 47 -1.31 15.81 6.71
C GLU A 47 -0.11 16.74 6.49
N GLN A 48 0.94 16.25 5.84
CA GLN A 48 2.14 17.03 5.55
C GLN A 48 1.85 18.23 4.64
N VAL A 49 0.96 18.07 3.66
CA VAL A 49 0.53 19.16 2.77
C VAL A 49 -0.16 20.26 3.58
N VAL A 50 -1.10 19.89 4.47
CA VAL A 50 -1.82 20.87 5.29
C VAL A 50 -0.86 21.58 6.26
N LEU A 51 0.07 20.85 6.88
CA LEU A 51 1.03 21.41 7.83
C LEU A 51 1.96 22.44 7.16
N VAL A 52 2.47 22.14 5.96
CA VAL A 52 3.29 23.08 5.19
C VAL A 52 2.47 24.30 4.78
N LEU A 53 1.26 24.12 4.26
CA LEU A 53 0.38 25.23 3.86
C LEU A 53 0.03 26.13 5.05
N ALA A 54 -0.30 25.54 6.20
CA ALA A 54 -0.61 26.26 7.44
C ALA A 54 0.58 27.05 7.97
N SER A 55 1.81 26.53 7.81
CA SER A 55 3.04 27.25 8.20
C SER A 55 3.30 28.50 7.34
N LEU A 56 2.87 28.48 6.07
CA LEU A 56 3.02 29.60 5.13
C LEU A 56 1.92 30.65 5.34
N SER A 57 0.65 30.22 5.40
CA SER A 57 -0.48 31.13 5.64
C SER A 57 -1.77 30.38 5.97
N PRO A 58 -2.59 30.86 6.95
CA PRO A 58 -3.92 30.30 7.22
C PRO A 58 -4.88 30.36 6.02
N LEU A 59 -4.71 31.35 5.14
CA LEU A 59 -5.54 31.49 3.93
C LEU A 59 -5.18 30.48 2.83
N ALA A 60 -3.98 29.89 2.91
CA ALA A 60 -3.50 28.93 1.92
C ALA A 60 -4.21 27.57 2.02
N ILE A 61 -4.96 27.29 3.09
CA ILE A 61 -5.66 26.00 3.27
C ILE A 61 -6.62 25.69 2.12
N TRP A 62 -7.21 26.72 1.49
CA TRP A 62 -8.04 26.57 0.29
C TRP A 62 -7.29 25.96 -0.91
N TRP A 63 -5.96 26.08 -0.96
CA TRP A 63 -5.13 25.46 -2.00
C TRP A 63 -4.97 23.94 -1.82
N SER A 64 -5.33 23.37 -0.67
CA SER A 64 -5.27 21.91 -0.48
C SER A 64 -6.14 21.14 -1.49
N LEU A 65 -7.32 21.67 -1.81
CA LEU A 65 -8.25 21.07 -2.78
C LEU A 65 -7.68 21.02 -4.21
N PRO A 66 -7.22 22.13 -4.82
CA PRO A 66 -6.64 22.07 -6.16
C PRO A 66 -5.34 21.25 -6.21
N ILE A 67 -4.53 21.25 -5.14
CA ILE A 67 -3.34 20.39 -5.05
C ILE A 67 -3.75 18.91 -5.07
N GLY A 68 -4.75 18.52 -4.26
CA GLY A 68 -5.27 17.15 -4.25
C GLY A 68 -5.81 16.72 -5.61
N LEU A 69 -6.55 17.61 -6.30
CA LEU A 69 -7.04 17.33 -7.66
C LEU A 69 -5.88 17.13 -8.65
N PHE A 70 -4.83 17.94 -8.56
CA PHE A 70 -3.64 17.80 -9.40
C PHE A 70 -2.92 16.47 -9.15
N VAL A 71 -2.78 16.05 -7.89
CA VAL A 71 -2.21 14.73 -7.53
C VAL A 71 -3.06 13.59 -8.10
N LEU A 72 -4.39 13.67 -8.04
CA LEU A 72 -5.27 12.67 -8.64
C LEU A 72 -5.10 12.57 -10.16
N LEU A 73 -4.98 13.71 -10.84
CA LEU A 73 -4.70 13.74 -12.29
C LEU A 73 -3.34 13.10 -12.62
N LEU A 74 -2.31 13.37 -11.82
CA LEU A 74 -1.00 12.74 -11.96
C LEU A 74 -1.07 11.22 -11.76
N LEU A 75 -1.77 10.75 -10.72
CA LEU A 75 -1.97 9.31 -10.49
C LEU A 75 -2.73 8.63 -11.63
N ALA A 76 -3.76 9.30 -12.19
CA ALA A 76 -4.48 8.78 -13.36
C ALA A 76 -3.56 8.66 -14.58
N SER A 77 -2.74 9.68 -14.84
CA SER A 77 -1.74 9.67 -15.92
C SER A 77 -0.71 8.55 -15.73
N LEU A 78 -0.18 8.39 -14.51
CA LEU A 78 0.76 7.30 -14.18
C LEU A 78 0.12 5.93 -14.39
N THR A 79 -1.13 5.75 -13.98
CA THR A 79 -1.86 4.49 -14.16
C THR A 79 -1.99 4.13 -15.63
N VAL A 80 -2.35 5.09 -16.49
CA VAL A 80 -2.42 4.84 -17.94
C VAL A 80 -1.04 4.49 -18.51
N SER A 81 0.01 5.21 -18.11
CA SER A 81 1.40 4.96 -18.54
C SER A 81 1.87 3.56 -18.13
N TYR A 82 1.67 3.16 -16.87
CA TYR A 82 2.05 1.83 -16.40
C TYR A 82 1.27 0.72 -17.10
N ARG A 83 -0.01 0.92 -17.41
CA ARG A 83 -0.79 -0.05 -18.21
C ARG A 83 -0.17 -0.27 -19.58
N GLN A 84 0.28 0.78 -20.26
CA GLN A 84 0.94 0.66 -21.56
C GLN A 84 2.26 -0.12 -21.43
N ILE A 85 3.06 0.17 -20.40
CA ILE A 85 4.32 -0.52 -20.15
C ILE A 85 4.10 -2.02 -19.89
N ILE A 86 3.13 -2.37 -19.04
CA ILE A 86 2.83 -3.78 -18.71
C ILE A 86 2.39 -4.56 -19.97
N HIS A 87 1.64 -3.94 -20.87
CA HIS A 87 1.24 -4.57 -22.13
C HIS A 87 2.40 -4.74 -23.11
N ALA A 88 3.32 -3.78 -23.17
CA ALA A 88 4.50 -3.86 -24.03
C ALA A 88 5.57 -4.83 -23.51
N TYR A 89 5.66 -5.01 -22.18
CA TYR A 89 6.68 -5.82 -21.51
C TYR A 89 6.08 -6.94 -20.65
N PRO A 90 5.49 -7.99 -21.25
CA PRO A 90 4.83 -9.07 -20.51
C PRO A 90 5.80 -9.95 -19.70
N GLN A 91 7.10 -9.92 -20.04
CA GLN A 91 8.13 -10.66 -19.32
C GLN A 91 8.59 -9.97 -18.02
N GLY A 92 8.10 -8.75 -17.75
CA GLY A 92 8.44 -7.97 -16.56
C GLY A 92 9.79 -7.25 -16.68
N GLY A 93 10.35 -6.85 -15.53
CA GLY A 93 11.66 -6.16 -15.45
C GLY A 93 11.62 -4.67 -15.08
N GLY A 94 10.42 -4.09 -14.97
CA GLY A 94 10.21 -2.75 -14.41
C GLY A 94 10.91 -1.62 -15.19
N ALA A 95 11.04 -0.46 -14.55
CA ALA A 95 11.60 0.74 -15.17
C ALA A 95 13.07 0.55 -15.64
N TYR A 96 13.84 -0.35 -15.00
CA TYR A 96 15.20 -0.67 -15.40
C TYR A 96 15.27 -1.28 -16.80
N MET A 97 14.51 -2.36 -17.06
CA MET A 97 14.53 -3.05 -18.35
C MET A 97 14.01 -2.16 -19.47
N VAL A 98 12.91 -1.44 -19.22
CA VAL A 98 12.31 -0.50 -20.20
C VAL A 98 13.32 0.59 -20.58
N THR A 99 14.02 1.18 -19.61
CA THR A 99 14.98 2.25 -19.87
C THR A 99 16.23 1.73 -20.59
N ARG A 100 16.71 0.55 -20.18
CA ARG A 100 17.89 -0.09 -20.77
C ARG A 100 17.69 -0.45 -22.24
N GLU A 101 16.52 -0.97 -22.60
CA GLU A 101 16.24 -1.41 -23.97
C GLU A 101 15.86 -0.25 -24.92
N ASN A 102 15.20 0.80 -24.42
CA ASN A 102 14.73 1.90 -25.27
C ASN A 102 15.68 3.11 -25.35
N LEU A 103 16.47 3.37 -24.30
CA LEU A 103 17.32 4.56 -24.23
C LEU A 103 18.81 4.21 -24.25
N SER A 104 19.31 3.63 -23.16
CA SER A 104 20.73 3.25 -23.03
C SER A 104 20.94 2.40 -21.77
N PRO A 105 21.92 1.48 -21.76
CA PRO A 105 22.32 0.75 -20.56
C PRO A 105 22.71 1.63 -19.37
N GLU A 106 23.36 2.78 -19.60
CA GLU A 106 23.78 3.70 -18.54
C GLU A 106 22.58 4.38 -17.87
N LEU A 107 21.59 4.80 -18.67
CA LEU A 107 20.34 5.36 -18.15
C LEU A 107 19.52 4.30 -17.41
N GLY A 108 19.58 3.04 -17.87
CA GLY A 108 19.03 1.90 -17.15
C GLY A 108 19.60 1.80 -15.73
N LEU A 109 20.92 1.93 -15.56
CA LEU A 109 21.56 1.91 -14.22
C LEU A 109 21.06 3.04 -13.32
N ILE A 110 20.87 4.25 -13.86
CA ILE A 110 20.30 5.38 -13.10
C ILE A 110 18.87 5.07 -12.67
N ALA A 111 18.04 4.52 -13.56
CA ALA A 111 16.67 4.11 -13.23
C ALA A 111 16.64 3.03 -12.15
N GLY A 112 17.53 2.03 -12.21
CA GLY A 112 17.68 1.00 -11.18
C GLY A 112 18.15 1.58 -9.84
N GLY A 113 19.13 2.48 -9.86
CA GLY A 113 19.61 3.17 -8.67
C GLY A 113 18.54 4.02 -8.01
N SER A 114 17.73 4.74 -8.80
CA SER A 114 16.59 5.52 -8.30
C SER A 114 15.56 4.63 -7.59
N LEU A 115 15.27 3.44 -8.11
CA LEU A 115 14.35 2.49 -7.47
C LEU A 115 14.89 2.00 -6.11
N LEU A 116 16.19 1.75 -6.00
CA LEU A 116 16.79 1.36 -4.71
C LEU A 116 16.66 2.47 -3.65
N VAL A 117 16.87 3.71 -4.06
CA VAL A 117 16.69 4.88 -3.18
C VAL A 117 15.23 5.05 -2.79
N ASP A 118 14.31 4.90 -3.75
CA ASP A 118 12.87 4.97 -3.52
C ASP A 118 12.40 3.93 -2.48
N TYR A 119 12.89 2.69 -2.57
CA TYR A 119 12.59 1.67 -1.56
C TYR A 119 13.16 2.02 -0.18
N MET A 120 14.39 2.53 -0.10
CA MET A 120 14.96 2.96 1.17
C MET A 120 14.18 4.12 1.79
N LEU A 121 13.78 5.10 0.98
CA LEU A 121 13.03 6.27 1.43
C LEU A 121 11.63 5.86 1.89
N THR A 122 10.96 4.96 1.17
CA THR A 122 9.61 4.49 1.52
C THR A 122 9.59 3.80 2.89
N VAL A 123 10.59 2.97 3.19
CA VAL A 123 10.73 2.35 4.52
C VAL A 123 11.02 3.40 5.58
N ALA A 124 11.92 4.35 5.31
CA ALA A 124 12.27 5.41 6.26
C ALA A 124 11.07 6.30 6.62
N VAL A 125 10.32 6.75 5.61
CA VAL A 125 9.12 7.58 5.80
C VAL A 125 8.05 6.80 6.55
N SER A 126 7.78 5.56 6.15
CA SER A 126 6.73 4.74 6.78
C SER A 126 7.00 4.47 8.26
N VAL A 127 8.25 4.19 8.63
CA VAL A 127 8.64 3.97 10.04
C VAL A 127 8.55 5.27 10.84
N SER A 128 8.95 6.40 10.25
CA SER A 128 8.89 7.71 10.91
C SER A 128 7.44 8.13 11.17
N SER A 129 6.57 8.06 10.15
CA SER A 129 5.15 8.36 10.30
C SER A 129 4.45 7.38 11.25
N GLY A 130 4.90 6.12 11.28
CA GLY A 130 4.40 5.12 12.22
C GLY A 130 4.74 5.47 13.68
N ALA A 131 5.96 5.94 13.95
CA ALA A 131 6.37 6.38 15.28
C ALA A 131 5.64 7.66 15.71
N ASP A 132 5.42 8.60 14.78
CA ASP A 132 4.61 9.80 15.02
C ASP A 132 3.17 9.43 15.37
N ALA A 133 2.56 8.47 14.67
CA ALA A 133 1.21 7.98 14.99
C ALA A 133 1.14 7.33 16.39
N ILE A 134 2.17 6.58 16.80
CA ILE A 134 2.24 5.97 18.14
C ILE A 134 2.36 7.04 19.23
N THR A 135 3.21 8.03 19.02
CA THR A 135 3.43 9.10 20.01
C THR A 135 2.26 10.08 20.06
N ALA A 136 1.51 10.25 18.97
CA ALA A 136 0.25 10.99 18.96
C ALA A 136 -0.84 10.30 19.81
N ALA A 137 -0.89 8.96 19.81
CA ALA A 137 -1.81 8.19 20.66
C ALA A 137 -1.37 8.19 22.14
N LEU A 138 -0.07 8.20 22.41
CA LEU A 138 0.50 8.19 23.76
C LEU A 138 1.56 9.30 23.93
N PRO A 139 1.14 10.53 24.29
CA PRO A 139 2.04 11.69 24.35
C PRO A 139 3.23 11.55 25.30
N ALA A 140 3.12 10.69 26.32
CA ALA A 140 4.20 10.39 27.26
C ALA A 140 5.43 9.75 26.59
N LEU A 141 5.27 9.15 25.40
CA LEU A 141 6.35 8.49 24.65
C LEU A 141 7.06 9.43 23.66
N HIS A 142 6.64 10.68 23.53
CA HIS A 142 7.28 11.67 22.65
C HIS A 142 8.82 11.79 22.80
N PRO A 143 9.43 11.77 24.00
CA PRO A 143 10.90 11.82 24.12
C PRO A 143 11.61 10.56 23.58
N TYR A 144 10.89 9.45 23.41
CA TYR A 144 11.44 8.18 22.93
C TYR A 144 11.14 7.90 21.45
N ASN A 145 10.60 8.87 20.69
CA ASN A 145 10.21 8.69 19.29
C ASN A 145 11.34 8.09 18.41
N LEU A 146 12.57 8.57 18.58
CA LEU A 146 13.74 8.03 17.87
C LEU A 146 14.01 6.55 18.19
N HIS A 147 13.84 6.14 19.45
CA HIS A 147 14.03 4.74 19.86
C HIS A 147 12.93 3.84 19.28
N ILE A 148 11.68 4.33 19.26
CA ILE A 148 10.53 3.62 18.68
C ILE A 148 10.73 3.42 17.16
N SER A 149 11.22 4.45 16.47
CA SER A 149 11.52 4.40 15.04
C SER A 149 12.61 3.35 14.74
N ILE A 150 13.75 3.40 15.45
CA ILE A 150 14.85 2.44 15.26
C ILE A 150 14.38 1.00 15.56
N PHE A 151 13.63 0.82 16.65
CA PHE A 151 13.09 -0.49 17.03
C PHE A 151 12.13 -1.04 15.96
N SER A 152 11.22 -0.20 15.46
CA SER A 152 10.27 -0.58 14.40
C SER A 152 10.97 -0.92 13.09
N SER A 153 12.02 -0.19 12.71
CA SER A 153 12.84 -0.50 11.52
C SER A 153 13.56 -1.84 11.65
N LEU A 154 14.17 -2.12 12.82
CA LEU A 154 14.79 -3.41 13.10
C LEU A 154 13.78 -4.56 13.10
N LEU A 155 12.57 -4.32 13.61
CA LEU A 155 11.49 -5.29 13.59
C LEU A 155 11.04 -5.58 12.15
N ALA A 156 10.85 -4.55 11.32
CA ALA A 156 10.51 -4.71 9.91
C ALA A 156 11.59 -5.50 9.16
N TYR A 157 12.87 -5.18 9.39
CA TYR A 157 13.99 -5.94 8.85
C TYR A 157 13.96 -7.41 9.30
N ALA A 158 13.69 -7.68 10.58
CA ALA A 158 13.59 -9.04 11.11
C ALA A 158 12.41 -9.82 10.48
N LEU A 159 11.28 -9.16 10.24
CA LEU A 159 10.12 -9.75 9.57
C LEU A 159 10.42 -10.10 8.11
N GLU A 160 11.24 -9.30 7.41
CA GLU A 160 11.65 -9.57 6.03
C GLU A 160 12.38 -10.92 5.90
N PHE A 161 13.15 -11.32 6.92
CA PHE A 161 13.83 -12.63 6.94
C PHE A 161 12.88 -13.82 7.02
N THR A 162 11.62 -13.62 7.41
CA THR A 162 10.64 -14.71 7.58
C THR A 162 10.14 -15.29 6.26
N GLY A 163 10.48 -14.64 5.14
CA GLY A 163 10.25 -15.10 3.78
C GLY A 163 9.04 -14.46 3.12
N LEU A 164 9.17 -14.17 1.83
CA LEU A 164 8.21 -13.45 0.98
C LEU A 164 6.77 -13.96 1.08
N LYS A 165 6.56 -15.28 1.11
CA LYS A 165 5.19 -15.84 1.22
C LYS A 165 4.47 -15.42 2.50
N ARG A 166 5.21 -15.34 3.62
CA ARG A 166 4.63 -14.94 4.89
C ARG A 166 4.34 -13.44 4.90
N ILE A 167 5.21 -12.65 4.31
CA ILE A 167 5.05 -11.20 4.18
C ILE A 167 3.81 -10.90 3.36
N CYS A 168 3.66 -11.49 2.18
CA CYS A 168 2.48 -11.22 1.35
C CYS A 168 1.18 -11.64 2.03
N GLN A 169 1.16 -12.78 2.74
CA GLN A 169 -0.01 -13.18 3.52
C GLN A 169 -0.31 -12.20 4.66
N PHE A 170 0.71 -11.72 5.36
CA PHE A 170 0.56 -10.71 6.42
C PHE A 170 0.04 -9.38 5.86
N THR A 171 0.54 -8.95 4.70
CA THR A 171 0.10 -7.73 4.02
C THR A 171 -1.34 -7.85 3.53
N ASP A 172 -1.72 -9.00 2.95
CA ASP A 172 -3.11 -9.30 2.54
C ASP A 172 -4.07 -9.14 3.74
N ASP A 173 -3.75 -9.81 4.86
CA ASP A 173 -4.59 -9.78 6.08
C ASP A 173 -4.68 -8.36 6.68
N SER A 174 -3.55 -7.65 6.70
CA SER A 174 -3.47 -6.28 7.24
C SER A 174 -4.25 -5.28 6.38
N CYS A 175 -4.16 -5.39 5.06
CA CYS A 175 -4.87 -4.51 4.13
C CYS A 175 -6.39 -4.71 4.26
N LEU A 176 -6.85 -5.96 4.39
CA LEU A 176 -8.26 -6.27 4.60
C LEU A 176 -8.80 -5.69 5.92
N SER A 177 -8.02 -5.78 7.00
CA SER A 177 -8.38 -5.21 8.30
C SER A 177 -8.47 -3.68 8.25
N LEU A 178 -7.48 -3.02 7.64
CA LEU A 178 -7.47 -1.57 7.45
C LEU A 178 -8.65 -1.09 6.60
N TYR A 179 -8.98 -1.82 5.55
CA TYR A 179 -10.14 -1.52 4.72
C TYR A 179 -11.44 -1.61 5.51
N HIS A 180 -11.61 -2.66 6.32
CA HIS A 180 -12.79 -2.82 7.18
C HIS A 180 -12.91 -1.66 8.18
N GLN A 181 -11.81 -1.29 8.83
CA GLN A 181 -11.77 -0.17 9.77
C GLN A 181 -12.10 1.16 9.09
N TYR A 182 -11.59 1.38 7.88
CA TYR A 182 -11.88 2.57 7.09
C TYR A 182 -13.37 2.65 6.73
N CYS A 183 -13.96 1.58 6.19
CA CYS A 183 -15.39 1.51 5.88
C CYS A 183 -16.27 1.73 7.13
N LEU A 184 -15.91 1.13 8.26
CA LEU A 184 -16.63 1.32 9.52
C LEU A 184 -16.58 2.78 9.98
N SER A 185 -15.41 3.42 9.91
CA SER A 185 -15.26 4.84 10.26
C SER A 185 -16.07 5.76 9.33
N LEU A 186 -16.18 5.40 8.05
CA LEU A 186 -16.98 6.14 7.07
C LEU A 186 -18.48 5.96 7.32
N ALA A 187 -18.92 4.75 7.63
CA ALA A 187 -20.30 4.46 7.99
C ALA A 187 -20.72 5.21 9.26
N LEU A 188 -19.86 5.21 10.29
CA LEU A 188 -20.09 5.97 11.53
C LEU A 188 -20.11 7.49 11.29
N ARG A 189 -19.25 8.02 10.42
CA ARG A 189 -19.29 9.45 10.03
C ARG A 189 -20.57 9.82 9.29
N ASN A 190 -21.06 8.96 8.39
CA ASN A 190 -22.34 9.17 7.69
C ASN A 190 -23.55 9.04 8.63
N LEU A 191 -23.47 8.21 9.67
CA LEU A 191 -24.50 8.14 10.72
C LEU A 191 -24.53 9.38 11.62
N SER A 192 -23.38 10.05 11.80
CA SER A 192 -23.26 11.29 12.59
C SER A 192 -23.70 12.55 11.81
N THR A 193 -23.56 12.54 10.48
CA THR A 193 -23.97 13.64 9.60
C THR A 193 -25.29 13.31 8.93
N ASN A 194 -26.40 13.51 9.66
CA ASN A 194 -27.72 13.47 9.07
C ASN A 194 -27.89 14.68 8.12
N ASP A 195 -28.33 14.39 6.90
CA ASP A 195 -28.69 15.29 5.79
C ASP A 195 -27.57 15.86 4.88
N ARG A 196 -27.61 15.39 3.61
CA ARG A 196 -27.10 15.99 2.34
C ARG A 196 -25.73 15.56 1.75
N VAL A 197 -25.19 14.37 2.02
CA VAL A 197 -24.07 13.82 1.22
C VAL A 197 -24.38 12.46 0.58
N SER A 198 -25.65 12.03 0.61
CA SER A 198 -26.11 10.74 0.07
C SER A 198 -26.05 10.62 -1.46
N GLN A 199 -25.82 11.70 -2.22
CA GLN A 199 -25.77 11.63 -3.70
C GLN A 199 -24.37 11.72 -4.31
N LEU A 200 -23.35 12.21 -3.59
CA LEU A 200 -21.97 12.29 -4.12
C LEU A 200 -21.08 11.14 -3.62
N SER A 201 -21.35 10.57 -2.44
CA SER A 201 -20.65 9.37 -1.95
C SER A 201 -21.09 8.10 -2.70
N GLY A 202 -22.30 8.08 -3.25
CA GLY A 202 -22.83 6.98 -4.06
C GLY A 202 -22.10 6.75 -5.40
N ASN A 203 -21.21 7.63 -5.84
CA ASN A 203 -20.37 7.37 -7.02
C ASN A 203 -18.90 7.13 -6.66
N PHE A 204 -18.41 7.70 -5.54
CA PHE A 204 -17.02 7.50 -5.11
C PHE A 204 -16.82 6.18 -4.37
N THR A 205 -17.81 5.73 -3.60
CA THR A 205 -17.81 4.41 -2.95
C THR A 205 -17.93 3.29 -3.98
N TYR A 206 -18.67 3.54 -5.07
CA TYR A 206 -18.70 2.64 -6.23
C TYR A 206 -17.37 2.66 -6.99
N TRP A 207 -16.62 3.76 -7.03
CA TRP A 207 -15.29 3.79 -7.64
C TRP A 207 -14.21 3.07 -6.83
N ALA A 208 -14.28 3.11 -5.49
CA ALA A 208 -13.42 2.29 -4.64
C ALA A 208 -13.80 0.79 -4.73
N CYS A 209 -15.10 0.49 -4.88
CA CYS A 209 -15.58 -0.88 -5.11
C CYS A 209 -15.34 -1.39 -6.55
N CYS A 210 -15.32 -0.48 -7.55
CA CYS A 210 -15.01 -0.77 -8.96
C CYS A 210 -13.50 -0.64 -9.29
N SER A 211 -12.67 -0.30 -8.31
CA SER A 211 -11.23 -0.55 -8.35
C SER A 211 -10.90 -1.98 -7.92
N GLU A 212 -11.85 -2.92 -8.07
CA GLU A 212 -11.54 -4.26 -8.54
C GLU A 212 -11.10 -4.20 -10.01
N PRO A 213 -9.86 -4.57 -10.36
CA PRO A 213 -9.62 -5.16 -11.64
C PRO A 213 -9.50 -6.68 -11.46
N VAL A 214 -10.58 -7.37 -11.84
CA VAL A 214 -10.53 -8.67 -12.52
C VAL A 214 -9.93 -9.84 -11.71
N TYR A 215 -10.76 -10.54 -10.91
CA TYR A 215 -11.12 -11.92 -11.26
C TYR A 215 -12.32 -12.49 -10.50
N SER A 216 -13.24 -13.05 -11.29
CA SER A 216 -14.30 -13.96 -10.91
C SER A 216 -13.77 -15.39 -10.79
N SER A 217 -14.39 -16.13 -9.86
CA SER A 217 -14.58 -17.60 -9.94
C SER A 217 -13.53 -18.49 -9.29
N HIS A 218 -13.39 -18.43 -7.96
CA HIS A 218 -13.53 -19.64 -7.11
C HIS A 218 -13.55 -19.42 -5.58
N SER A 219 -13.95 -18.25 -5.06
CA SER A 219 -14.19 -18.09 -3.62
C SER A 219 -15.52 -17.39 -3.29
N LYS A 220 -16.54 -17.62 -4.13
CA LYS A 220 -17.94 -17.25 -3.85
C LYS A 220 -18.62 -18.15 -2.81
N SER A 221 -17.95 -19.22 -2.34
CA SER A 221 -18.59 -20.24 -1.49
C SER A 221 -18.76 -19.84 -0.03
N LEU A 222 -17.90 -18.97 0.51
CA LEU A 222 -17.89 -18.64 1.95
C LEU A 222 -18.64 -17.35 2.32
N TYR A 223 -18.65 -16.34 1.45
CA TYR A 223 -19.36 -15.08 1.73
C TYR A 223 -20.85 -15.09 1.33
N GLN A 224 -21.27 -15.95 0.41
CA GLN A 224 -22.66 -16.01 -0.06
C GLN A 224 -23.61 -16.74 0.91
N ARG A 225 -23.08 -17.40 1.95
CA ARG A 225 -23.89 -18.02 3.03
C ARG A 225 -24.19 -17.08 4.20
N LEU A 226 -23.47 -15.96 4.36
CA LEU A 226 -23.69 -15.02 5.46
C LEU A 226 -24.68 -13.89 5.14
N CYS A 227 -25.05 -13.69 3.87
CA CYS A 227 -26.00 -12.65 3.43
C CYS A 227 -27.39 -13.17 3.01
N LEU A 228 -27.69 -14.46 3.21
CA LEU A 228 -29.01 -15.04 2.91
C LEU A 228 -29.82 -15.45 4.15
N SER A 229 -29.42 -15.00 5.34
CA SER A 229 -30.18 -15.24 6.59
C SER A 229 -30.86 -13.96 7.12
N ASP A 230 -31.27 -13.06 6.23
CA ASP A 230 -32.12 -11.92 6.61
C ASP A 230 -33.09 -11.51 5.49
N ARG A 231 -33.77 -12.51 4.92
CA ARG A 231 -35.03 -12.35 4.19
C ARG A 231 -35.76 -13.69 4.06
N SER A 232 -36.32 -14.14 5.19
CA SER A 232 -37.59 -14.87 5.27
C SER A 232 -38.14 -14.71 6.67
#